data_AF-A0A7C9TKC2-F1
#
_entry.id   AF-A0A7C9TKC2-F1
#
_cell.length_a   1.000
_cell.length_b   1.000
_cell.length_c   1.000
_cell.angle_alpha   90.00
_cell.angle_beta   90.00
_cell.angle_gamma   90.00
#
_symmetry.space_group_name_H-M   'P 1'
#
loop_
_entity.id
_entity.type
_entity.pdbx_description
1 polymer ?
#
loop_
_entity_poly.entity_id
_entity_poly.type
_entity_poly.pdbx_seq_one_letter_code
_entity_poly.pdbx_strand_id
1 'polypeptide(L)'
;MPTPRQPLTRRACLGRLRRWGGLGALPLIGGLGGGLAGCAPLSRTLTPPLTQALQRDPEAARPTRAEVRDVPFVAQGDLLCGPASLAMLLGHAGQPAPLSRLTARTYLPGRQGSLQAEMLATLRREGLLAGRLRPAPHALSDALDELAHGQPVAVLLNLSLSWWTRWHYAVLTGYDLQAQTVRLHSGDTPDAHWPLSTLEHTWARSGHWALRACRPGTLPRHTEPERLLADVLGLEQALGSEAPAVLQAWAAAQERHPDVASFWLGWGNALAARQDWPAAAQAFKGLVARQDSAVAWNNLAWCHLQAGELEAAEQALSRAQQRLAGEPHWAAAVADTQRALELARPTPAGAARGPAVAR
;
A
#
# COMPACT_ATOMS: atom_id res chain seq x y z
N MET A 1 -32.43 -21.01 51.31
CA MET A 1 -31.54 -21.98 51.98
C MET A 1 -30.39 -22.32 51.05
N PRO A 2 -29.17 -22.46 51.60
CA PRO A 2 -27.94 -22.07 50.91
C PRO A 2 -26.93 -23.24 50.79
N THR A 3 -25.73 -22.88 50.34
CA THR A 3 -24.43 -23.43 50.76
C THR A 3 -23.87 -24.69 50.07
N PRO A 4 -22.52 -24.82 50.01
CA PRO A 4 -21.80 -24.89 48.74
C PRO A 4 -20.75 -26.02 48.73
N ARG A 5 -19.91 -26.11 47.68
CA ARG A 5 -18.56 -26.70 47.81
C ARG A 5 -17.54 -25.96 46.93
N GLN A 6 -16.73 -25.13 47.58
CA GLN A 6 -15.29 -24.98 47.35
C GLN A 6 -14.58 -25.51 48.62
N PRO A 7 -13.23 -25.60 48.73
CA PRO A 7 -12.15 -25.48 47.75
C PRO A 7 -11.13 -26.65 47.86
N LEU A 8 -10.14 -26.70 46.95
CA LEU A 8 -8.83 -27.27 47.29
C LEU A 8 -7.73 -26.25 46.97
N THR A 9 -7.15 -25.74 48.05
CA THR A 9 -5.91 -24.97 48.12
C THR A 9 -4.72 -25.91 48.30
N ARG A 10 -3.54 -25.51 47.80
CA ARG A 10 -2.14 -25.77 48.23
C ARG A 10 -1.26 -25.48 47.01
N ARG A 11 -0.14 -24.76 47.03
CA ARG A 11 0.71 -24.24 48.12
C ARG A 11 1.58 -23.12 47.52
N ALA A 12 1.95 -22.19 48.40
CA ALA A 12 2.88 -21.10 48.17
C ALA A 12 4.33 -21.57 47.97
N CYS A 13 5.11 -20.76 47.23
CA CYS A 13 6.54 -20.58 47.46
C CYS A 13 6.82 -19.08 47.57
N LEU A 14 6.83 -18.59 48.81
CA LEU A 14 7.42 -17.32 49.22
C LEU A 14 8.90 -17.58 49.53
N GLY A 15 9.81 -16.97 48.76
CA GLY A 15 11.22 -16.79 49.12
C GLY A 15 11.46 -15.35 49.55
N ARG A 16 11.82 -15.18 50.82
CA ARG A 16 11.97 -13.91 51.54
C ARG A 16 13.36 -13.28 51.36
N LEU A 17 13.35 -11.95 51.28
CA LEU A 17 14.17 -10.96 52.00
C LEU A 17 15.71 -11.10 51.99
N ARG A 18 16.36 -9.99 51.61
CA ARG A 18 17.24 -9.27 52.55
C ARG A 18 17.43 -7.80 52.16
N ARG A 19 16.88 -6.92 53.02
CA ARG A 19 17.26 -5.51 53.17
C ARG A 19 18.65 -5.45 53.83
N TRP A 20 19.53 -4.61 53.32
CA TRP A 20 20.57 -3.96 54.12
C TRP A 20 20.47 -2.46 53.85
N GLY A 21 20.15 -1.70 54.90
CA GLY A 21 20.29 -0.25 54.92
C GLY A 21 21.71 0.14 55.33
N GLY A 22 22.05 1.40 55.11
CA GLY A 22 23.29 1.99 55.60
C GLY A 22 23.55 3.36 54.97
N LEU A 23 23.09 4.40 55.66
CA LEU A 23 23.48 5.80 55.47
C LEU A 23 25.01 5.95 55.57
N GLY A 24 25.58 6.84 54.76
CA GLY A 24 26.98 7.26 54.87
C GLY A 24 27.21 8.59 54.13
N ALA A 25 27.76 9.56 54.85
CA ALA A 25 27.81 10.97 54.51
C ALA A 25 28.77 11.38 53.38
N LEU A 26 28.48 12.56 52.83
CA LEU A 26 29.38 13.48 52.09
C LEU A 26 30.71 13.73 52.86
N PRO A 27 31.82 14.04 52.14
CA PRO A 27 32.15 15.45 51.93
C PRO A 27 32.77 15.83 50.56
N LEU A 28 32.77 17.15 50.38
CA LEU A 28 33.30 18.04 49.34
C LEU A 28 34.71 17.72 48.78
N ILE A 29 34.96 18.18 47.54
CA ILE A 29 36.10 18.99 47.01
C ILE A 29 35.89 19.00 45.48
N GLY A 30 35.61 20.14 44.82
CA GLY A 30 36.56 21.20 44.53
C GLY A 30 37.15 20.99 43.12
N GLY A 31 36.59 21.64 42.10
CA GLY A 31 37.02 21.51 40.71
C GLY A 31 36.50 22.64 39.82
N LEU A 32 37.06 23.85 40.02
CA LEU A 32 37.05 24.94 39.05
C LEU A 32 37.81 24.48 37.79
N GLY A 33 37.15 24.52 36.63
CA GLY A 33 37.77 24.14 35.36
C GLY A 33 37.03 24.72 34.17
N GLY A 34 37.37 25.97 33.82
CA GLY A 34 37.49 26.45 32.44
C GLY A 34 36.29 26.31 31.52
N GLY A 35 35.38 27.29 31.59
CA GLY A 35 34.59 27.67 30.42
C GLY A 35 35.52 28.30 29.38
N LEU A 36 35.73 27.60 28.27
CA LEU A 36 36.03 28.24 26.99
C LEU A 36 34.98 27.77 26.00
N ALA A 37 34.17 28.75 25.61
CA ALA A 37 33.10 28.67 24.65
C ALA A 37 33.62 28.16 23.30
N GLY A 38 33.36 26.88 23.03
CA GLY A 38 33.24 26.39 21.67
C GLY A 38 31.86 26.78 21.14
N CYS A 39 31.75 27.93 20.48
CA CYS A 39 30.61 28.26 19.64
C CYS A 39 30.60 27.33 18.42
N ALA A 40 30.23 26.06 18.61
CA ALA A 40 29.74 25.23 17.53
C ALA A 40 28.36 25.79 17.12
N PRO A 41 28.05 25.91 15.83
CA PRO A 41 26.76 26.42 15.40
C PRO A 41 25.67 25.45 15.87
N LEU A 42 24.88 25.89 16.87
CA LEU A 42 23.65 25.24 17.36
C LEU A 42 22.60 25.02 16.26
N SER A 43 22.85 25.52 15.04
CA SER A 43 22.05 25.28 13.84
C SER A 43 22.02 23.80 13.43
N ARG A 44 23.04 22.99 13.77
CA ARG A 44 23.09 21.56 13.40
C ARG A 44 22.21 20.66 14.26
N THR A 45 21.76 21.12 15.45
CA THR A 45 21.02 20.28 16.40
C THR A 45 19.50 20.46 16.37
N LEU A 46 18.99 21.47 15.65
CA LEU A 46 17.55 21.76 15.56
C LEU A 46 16.92 21.39 14.21
N THR A 47 17.73 21.08 13.20
CA THR A 47 17.23 20.63 11.89
C THR A 47 16.96 19.13 11.97
N PRO A 48 15.73 18.68 11.74
CA PRO A 48 15.40 17.27 11.85
C PRO A 48 16.02 16.45 10.71
N PRO A 49 16.28 15.14 10.95
CA PRO A 49 17.24 14.36 10.17
C PRO A 49 16.84 14.14 8.70
N LEU A 50 15.55 14.10 8.35
CA LEU A 50 15.11 13.95 6.96
C LEU A 50 15.33 15.24 6.17
N THR A 51 14.98 16.38 6.75
CA THR A 51 15.26 17.71 6.19
C THR A 51 16.77 17.89 6.01
N GLN A 52 17.57 17.45 6.99
CA GLN A 52 19.01 17.50 6.91
C GLN A 52 19.59 16.55 5.85
N ALA A 53 19.00 15.36 5.67
CA ALA A 53 19.40 14.40 4.64
C ALA A 53 19.12 14.93 3.23
N LEU A 54 17.94 15.53 3.01
CA LEU A 54 17.60 16.18 1.74
C LEU A 54 18.57 17.30 1.35
N GLN A 55 19.04 18.08 2.33
CA GLN A 55 20.02 19.14 2.08
C GLN A 55 21.39 18.58 1.64
N ARG A 56 21.69 17.32 1.95
CA ARG A 56 22.95 16.65 1.59
C ARG A 56 22.86 15.82 0.31
N ASP A 57 21.67 15.65 -0.25
CA ASP A 57 21.41 14.88 -1.46
C ASP A 57 20.89 15.81 -2.59
N PRO A 58 21.77 16.63 -3.19
CA PRO A 58 21.43 17.48 -4.33
C PRO A 58 21.25 16.71 -5.65
N GLU A 59 21.46 15.39 -5.66
CA GLU A 59 21.43 14.55 -6.87
C GLU A 59 20.06 13.93 -7.18
N ALA A 60 19.09 14.02 -6.28
CA ALA A 60 17.70 13.74 -6.63
C ALA A 60 17.25 14.79 -7.66
N ALA A 61 17.11 14.40 -8.93
CA ALA A 61 16.66 15.23 -10.04
C ALA A 61 15.21 15.74 -9.84
N ARG A 62 15.01 16.61 -8.86
CA ARG A 62 13.73 17.17 -8.43
C ARG A 62 13.79 18.69 -8.53
N PRO A 63 12.72 19.37 -8.99
CA PRO A 63 12.69 20.83 -9.00
C PRO A 63 12.88 21.40 -7.58
N THR A 64 13.48 22.59 -7.50
CA THR A 64 13.70 23.29 -6.21
C THR A 64 12.40 23.75 -5.55
N ARG A 65 11.31 23.83 -6.31
CA ARG A 65 9.96 24.15 -5.86
C ARG A 65 8.95 23.37 -6.68
N ALA A 66 7.86 22.96 -6.07
CA ALA A 66 6.72 22.40 -6.78
C ALA A 66 5.41 22.77 -6.11
N GLU A 67 4.36 22.83 -6.92
CA GLU A 67 2.99 23.07 -6.48
C GLU A 67 2.05 22.15 -7.25
N VAL A 68 1.18 21.49 -6.51
CA VAL A 68 0.04 20.75 -7.01
C VAL A 68 -1.12 21.74 -7.11
N ARG A 69 -1.50 22.07 -8.34
CA ARG A 69 -2.66 22.93 -8.61
C ARG A 69 -3.96 22.14 -8.47
N ASP A 70 -5.06 22.86 -8.33
CA ASP A 70 -6.43 22.33 -8.40
C ASP A 70 -6.79 21.29 -7.33
N VAL A 71 -6.07 21.29 -6.19
CA VAL A 71 -6.51 20.57 -4.99
C VAL A 71 -7.64 21.37 -4.36
N PRO A 72 -8.88 20.88 -4.34
CA PRO A 72 -9.98 21.62 -3.74
C PRO A 72 -9.75 21.72 -2.23
N PHE A 73 -10.03 22.88 -1.65
CA PHE A 73 -10.02 23.04 -0.20
C PHE A 73 -11.38 22.68 0.39
N VAL A 74 -11.39 21.87 1.44
CA VAL A 74 -12.60 21.52 2.19
C VAL A 74 -12.43 21.92 3.66
N ALA A 75 -12.95 23.11 4.01
CA ALA A 75 -12.85 23.71 5.34
C ALA A 75 -13.69 22.96 6.38
N GLN A 76 -13.11 22.52 7.51
CA GLN A 76 -13.83 21.79 8.55
C GLN A 76 -13.28 22.00 9.97
N GLY A 77 -14.18 21.85 10.96
CA GLY A 77 -13.86 21.87 12.39
C GLY A 77 -13.30 20.55 12.92
N ASP A 78 -13.07 20.49 14.23
CA ASP A 78 -12.47 19.34 14.91
C ASP A 78 -13.28 18.03 14.66
N LEU A 79 -12.58 16.89 14.52
CA LEU A 79 -13.07 15.51 14.26
C LEU A 79 -13.27 15.08 12.79
N LEU A 80 -13.31 15.98 11.81
CA LEU A 80 -13.55 15.61 10.40
C LEU A 80 -12.35 15.78 9.45
N CYS A 81 -11.16 16.05 9.98
CA CYS A 81 -9.94 16.25 9.18
C CYS A 81 -9.57 15.05 8.28
N GLY A 82 -9.93 13.82 8.66
CA GLY A 82 -9.77 12.62 7.84
C GLY A 82 -10.68 12.63 6.59
N PRO A 83 -12.02 12.65 6.75
CA PRO A 83 -12.97 12.84 5.66
C PRO A 83 -12.68 14.04 4.75
N ALA A 84 -12.26 15.17 5.33
CA ALA A 84 -11.85 16.36 4.57
C ALA A 84 -10.67 16.04 3.65
N SER A 85 -9.59 15.48 4.20
CA SER A 85 -8.41 15.07 3.43
C SER A 85 -8.76 14.10 2.31
N LEU A 86 -9.65 13.13 2.57
CA LEU A 86 -10.15 12.23 1.53
C LEU A 86 -10.89 12.96 0.42
N ALA A 87 -11.78 13.91 0.76
CA ALA A 87 -12.50 14.71 -0.22
C ALA A 87 -11.55 15.53 -1.09
N MET A 88 -10.49 16.10 -0.51
CA MET A 88 -9.46 16.85 -1.24
C MET A 88 -8.70 15.97 -2.23
N LEU A 89 -8.23 14.78 -1.79
CA LEU A 89 -7.55 13.82 -2.67
C LEU A 89 -8.46 13.32 -3.80
N LEU A 90 -9.72 13.00 -3.47
CA LEU A 90 -10.72 12.54 -4.44
C LEU A 90 -11.06 13.63 -5.47
N GLY A 91 -11.25 14.87 -5.00
CA GLY A 91 -11.49 16.01 -5.86
C GLY A 91 -10.32 16.29 -6.82
N HIS A 92 -9.07 16.23 -6.32
CA HIS A 92 -7.87 16.34 -7.17
C HIS A 92 -7.81 15.22 -8.22
N ALA A 93 -8.17 13.99 -7.84
CA ALA A 93 -8.28 12.88 -8.77
C ALA A 93 -9.48 12.98 -9.73
N GLY A 94 -10.22 14.09 -9.72
CA GLY A 94 -11.41 14.36 -10.55
C GLY A 94 -12.61 13.48 -10.23
N GLN A 95 -12.69 12.94 -9.01
CA GLN A 95 -13.80 12.13 -8.51
C GLN A 95 -14.36 12.75 -7.22
N PRO A 96 -14.93 13.97 -7.28
CA PRO A 96 -15.42 14.65 -6.09
C PRO A 96 -16.49 13.81 -5.38
N ALA A 97 -16.33 13.62 -4.07
CA ALA A 97 -17.27 12.89 -3.24
C ALA A 97 -17.82 13.80 -2.13
N PRO A 98 -19.13 13.76 -1.82
CA PRO A 98 -19.70 14.59 -0.78
C PRO A 98 -19.16 14.15 0.58
N LEU A 99 -18.80 15.12 1.42
CA LEU A 99 -18.22 14.86 2.73
C LEU A 99 -19.08 13.92 3.59
N SER A 100 -20.41 14.09 3.56
CA SER A 100 -21.35 13.27 4.32
C SER A 100 -21.21 11.78 4.00
N ARG A 101 -20.96 11.42 2.73
CA ARG A 101 -20.70 10.04 2.29
C ARG A 101 -19.37 9.52 2.85
N LEU A 102 -18.33 10.34 2.86
CA LEU A 102 -17.01 9.96 3.35
C LEU A 102 -17.02 9.78 4.88
N THR A 103 -17.63 10.71 5.60
CA THR A 103 -17.80 10.63 7.06
C THR A 103 -18.51 9.35 7.48
N ALA A 104 -19.60 8.98 6.81
CA ALA A 104 -20.32 7.74 7.10
C ALA A 104 -19.47 6.47 6.88
N ARG A 105 -18.46 6.53 6.01
CA ARG A 105 -17.56 5.40 5.69
C ARG A 105 -16.32 5.33 6.59
N THR A 106 -15.94 6.44 7.21
CA THR A 106 -14.71 6.54 8.02
C THR A 106 -14.95 6.74 9.52
N TYR A 107 -16.17 7.09 9.93
CA TYR A 107 -16.48 7.31 11.34
C TYR A 107 -16.81 6.00 12.06
N LEU A 108 -15.86 5.53 12.88
CA LEU A 108 -16.06 4.44 13.83
C LEU A 108 -15.87 4.99 15.26
N PRO A 109 -16.94 5.06 16.09
CA PRO A 109 -16.82 5.47 17.47
C PRO A 109 -15.78 4.62 18.22
N GLY A 110 -14.83 5.27 18.91
CA GLY A 110 -13.92 4.61 19.85
C GLY A 110 -12.61 4.04 19.29
N ARG A 111 -12.28 4.25 18.01
CA ARG A 111 -11.05 3.72 17.40
C ARG A 111 -9.98 4.78 17.16
N GLN A 112 -9.17 5.05 18.19
CA GLN A 112 -8.10 6.05 18.18
C GLN A 112 -6.91 5.72 17.22
N GLY A 113 -6.95 4.61 16.48
CA GLY A 113 -5.92 4.21 15.51
C GLY A 113 -6.43 3.58 14.21
N SER A 114 -7.75 3.45 13.99
CA SER A 114 -8.30 2.74 12.83
C SER A 114 -8.53 3.63 11.60
N LEU A 115 -8.39 4.95 11.73
CA LEU A 115 -8.69 5.86 10.63
C LEU A 115 -7.69 5.72 9.46
N GLN A 116 -6.45 5.31 9.69
CA GLN A 116 -5.44 5.17 8.63
C GLN A 116 -5.78 4.07 7.61
N ALA A 117 -6.14 2.88 8.10
CA ALA A 117 -6.59 1.78 7.24
C ALA A 117 -7.89 2.17 6.52
N GLU A 118 -8.75 2.92 7.21
CA GLU A 118 -10.06 3.31 6.68
C GLU A 118 -9.93 4.39 5.61
N MET A 119 -8.96 5.30 5.73
CA MET A 119 -8.61 6.24 4.66
C MET A 119 -8.16 5.51 3.40
N LEU A 120 -7.25 4.54 3.55
CA LEU A 120 -6.75 3.75 2.42
C LEU A 120 -7.86 2.93 1.76
N ALA A 121 -8.66 2.23 2.57
CA ALA A 121 -9.79 1.43 2.09
C ALA A 121 -10.86 2.30 1.42
N THR A 122 -11.13 3.50 1.94
CA THR A 122 -12.10 4.42 1.35
C THR A 122 -11.67 4.87 -0.04
N LEU A 123 -10.41 5.30 -0.22
CA LEU A 123 -9.90 5.71 -1.53
C LEU A 123 -9.96 4.58 -2.57
N ARG A 124 -9.61 3.35 -2.16
CA ARG A 124 -9.68 2.16 -3.02
C ARG A 124 -11.12 1.85 -3.44
N ARG A 125 -12.09 1.93 -2.51
CA ARG A 125 -13.52 1.78 -2.83
C ARG A 125 -14.08 2.89 -3.71
N GLU A 126 -13.46 4.06 -3.70
CA GLU A 126 -13.77 5.16 -4.61
C GLU A 126 -12.97 5.07 -5.93
N GLY A 127 -12.34 3.92 -6.22
CA GLY A 127 -11.71 3.69 -7.53
C GLY A 127 -10.30 4.24 -7.69
N LEU A 128 -9.67 4.75 -6.62
CA LEU A 128 -8.31 5.28 -6.69
C LEU A 128 -7.27 4.23 -6.33
N LEU A 129 -6.14 4.26 -7.05
CA LEU A 129 -4.94 3.52 -6.67
C LEU A 129 -4.28 4.25 -5.51
N ALA A 130 -4.58 3.81 -4.29
CA ALA A 130 -4.09 4.41 -3.07
C ALA A 130 -3.06 3.51 -2.37
N GLY A 131 -2.02 4.16 -1.85
CA GLY A 131 -0.88 3.52 -1.22
C GLY A 131 -0.23 4.38 -0.15
N ARG A 132 0.44 3.72 0.80
CA ARG A 132 1.22 4.39 1.84
C ARG A 132 2.62 4.69 1.31
N LEU A 133 3.11 5.91 1.54
CA LEU A 133 4.50 6.25 1.26
C LEU A 133 5.45 5.49 2.19
N ARG A 134 6.73 5.38 1.81
CA ARG A 134 7.72 4.74 2.66
C ARG A 134 7.83 5.51 3.98
N PRO A 135 8.01 4.82 5.12
CA PRO A 135 8.33 5.49 6.37
C PRO A 135 9.74 6.12 6.28
N ALA A 136 10.16 6.79 7.36
CA ALA A 136 11.55 7.24 7.48
C ALA A 136 12.54 6.09 7.19
N PRO A 137 13.68 6.37 6.53
CA PRO A 137 14.19 7.69 6.18
C PRO A 137 13.68 8.28 4.84
N HIS A 138 12.81 7.58 4.11
CA HIS A 138 12.40 7.98 2.75
C HIS A 138 11.10 8.81 2.69
N ALA A 139 10.39 8.96 3.81
CA ALA A 139 9.07 9.58 3.82
C ALA A 139 9.04 10.99 3.22
N LEU A 140 9.98 11.86 3.61
CA LEU A 140 10.02 13.23 3.13
C LEU A 140 10.43 13.28 1.65
N SER A 141 11.41 12.49 1.21
CA SER A 141 11.79 12.43 -0.21
C SER A 141 10.64 11.95 -1.08
N ASP A 142 9.92 10.91 -0.67
CA ASP A 142 8.77 10.37 -1.39
C ASP A 142 7.64 11.39 -1.47
N ALA A 143 7.34 12.08 -0.36
CA ALA A 143 6.29 13.10 -0.35
C ALA A 143 6.61 14.25 -1.31
N LEU A 144 7.86 14.72 -1.34
CA LEU A 144 8.29 15.78 -2.27
C LEU A 144 8.28 15.31 -3.73
N ASP A 145 8.57 14.03 -4.00
CA ASP A 145 8.45 13.46 -5.36
C ASP A 145 7.02 13.44 -5.86
N GLU A 146 6.07 13.00 -5.01
CA GLU A 146 4.65 13.02 -5.37
C GLU A 146 4.20 14.46 -5.69
N LEU A 147 4.57 15.43 -4.86
CA LEU A 147 4.25 16.85 -5.08
C LEU A 147 4.88 17.39 -6.37
N ALA A 148 6.14 17.04 -6.65
CA ALA A 148 6.84 17.43 -7.89
C ALA A 148 6.14 16.92 -9.15
N HIS A 149 5.38 15.83 -9.03
CA HIS A 149 4.64 15.21 -10.12
C HIS A 149 3.13 15.49 -10.07
N GLY A 150 2.73 16.53 -9.34
CA GLY A 150 1.33 16.97 -9.31
C GLY A 150 0.41 16.05 -8.53
N GLN A 151 0.93 15.27 -7.57
CA GLN A 151 0.12 14.43 -6.67
C GLN A 151 0.14 15.00 -5.25
N PRO A 152 -1.02 15.35 -4.68
CA PRO A 152 -1.11 15.80 -3.30
C PRO A 152 -0.91 14.61 -2.34
N VAL A 153 -0.37 14.89 -1.16
CA VAL A 153 -0.04 13.86 -0.18
C VAL A 153 -0.78 14.12 1.12
N ALA A 154 -1.61 13.18 1.56
CA ALA A 154 -2.21 13.25 2.88
C ALA A 154 -1.21 12.78 3.94
N VAL A 155 -1.03 13.58 4.99
CA VAL A 155 -0.12 13.30 6.11
C VAL A 155 -0.91 13.26 7.42
N LEU A 156 -0.51 12.37 8.33
CA LEU A 156 -1.01 12.39 9.70
C LEU A 156 -0.01 13.13 10.58
N LEU A 157 -0.44 14.26 11.12
CA LEU A 157 0.34 15.11 12.00
C LEU A 157 -0.13 14.94 13.44
N ASN A 158 0.78 15.21 14.36
CA ASN A 158 0.46 15.39 15.77
C ASN A 158 0.93 16.77 16.19
N LEU A 159 -0.02 17.70 16.28
CA LEU A 159 0.22 19.14 16.50
C LEU A 159 0.47 19.51 17.97
N SER A 160 0.61 18.50 18.83
CA SER A 160 0.71 18.66 20.26
C SER A 160 2.02 19.26 20.75
N LEU A 161 2.00 19.72 21.99
CA LEU A 161 3.19 19.71 22.84
C LEU A 161 3.16 18.44 23.71
N SER A 162 4.27 18.07 24.35
CA SER A 162 4.51 16.77 25.04
C SER A 162 3.49 16.31 26.11
N TRP A 163 2.44 17.09 26.38
CA TRP A 163 1.48 16.95 27.49
C TRP A 163 0.00 16.81 27.06
N TRP A 164 -0.34 16.93 25.76
CA TRP A 164 -1.72 16.70 25.27
C TRP A 164 -1.77 16.31 23.79
N THR A 165 -2.35 15.18 23.39
CA THR A 165 -2.37 14.68 21.99
C THR A 165 -3.49 15.30 21.11
N ARG A 166 -3.13 15.90 19.96
CA ARG A 166 -4.03 16.42 18.91
C ARG A 166 -3.59 15.85 17.56
N TRP A 167 -4.20 14.73 17.18
CA TRP A 167 -4.02 14.12 15.87
C TRP A 167 -4.74 14.92 14.80
N HIS A 168 -4.08 15.13 13.67
CA HIS A 168 -4.56 16.03 12.62
C HIS A 168 -4.14 15.54 11.23
N TYR A 169 -5.09 15.35 10.34
CA TYR A 169 -4.76 15.13 8.93
C TYR A 169 -4.63 16.46 8.20
N ALA A 170 -3.62 16.53 7.35
CA ALA A 170 -3.40 17.62 6.41
C ALA A 170 -3.08 17.08 5.02
N VAL A 171 -3.26 17.91 4.00
CA VAL A 171 -2.93 17.57 2.62
C VAL A 171 -1.81 18.49 2.17
N LEU A 172 -0.63 17.94 1.91
CA LEU A 172 0.47 18.67 1.30
C LEU A 172 0.13 18.96 -0.17
N THR A 173 0.39 20.19 -0.58
CA THR A 173 0.09 20.71 -1.93
C THR A 173 1.29 21.37 -2.59
N GLY A 174 2.43 21.49 -1.92
CA GLY A 174 3.64 21.99 -2.55
C GLY A 174 4.81 22.15 -1.58
N TYR A 175 5.93 22.62 -2.10
CA TYR A 175 7.13 22.92 -1.33
C TYR A 175 8.01 23.95 -2.04
N ASP A 176 8.87 24.59 -1.25
CA ASP A 176 9.98 25.42 -1.71
C ASP A 176 11.23 25.05 -0.89
N LEU A 177 12.20 24.41 -1.54
CA LEU A 177 13.45 23.97 -0.90
C LEU A 177 14.41 25.13 -0.67
N GLN A 178 14.31 26.23 -1.40
CA GLN A 178 15.14 27.42 -1.15
C GLN A 178 14.65 28.13 0.12
N ALA A 179 13.33 28.32 0.25
CA ALA A 179 12.70 28.91 1.41
C ALA A 179 12.60 27.93 2.60
N GLN A 180 12.88 26.64 2.40
CA GLN A 180 12.72 25.57 3.38
C GLN A 180 11.27 25.48 3.92
N THR A 181 10.29 25.57 3.02
CA THR A 181 8.86 25.54 3.39
C THR A 181 8.07 24.49 2.63
N VAL A 182 6.94 24.09 3.21
CA VAL A 182 5.89 23.26 2.60
C VAL A 182 4.59 24.03 2.55
N ARG A 183 3.79 23.74 1.53
CA ARG A 183 2.43 24.24 1.35
C ARG A 183 1.45 23.12 1.66
N LEU A 184 0.41 23.41 2.44
CA LEU A 184 -0.56 22.41 2.87
C LEU A 184 -1.95 23.01 3.15
N HIS A 185 -2.99 22.21 2.89
CA HIS A 185 -4.32 22.44 3.46
C HIS A 185 -4.41 21.78 4.83
N SER A 186 -4.73 22.56 5.86
CA SER A 186 -4.70 22.11 7.26
C SER A 186 -5.86 22.69 8.05
N GLY A 187 -6.80 21.83 8.48
CA GLY A 187 -7.96 22.26 9.26
C GLY A 187 -8.86 23.23 8.48
N ASP A 188 -9.06 24.43 9.02
CA ASP A 188 -9.79 25.53 8.42
C ASP A 188 -8.90 26.48 7.61
N THR A 189 -7.58 26.22 7.55
CA THR A 189 -6.61 27.07 6.87
C THR A 189 -6.24 26.47 5.50
N PRO A 190 -6.68 27.08 4.38
CA PRO A 190 -6.18 26.75 3.06
C PRO A 190 -4.77 27.29 2.87
N ASP A 191 -3.97 26.63 2.03
CA ASP A 191 -2.66 27.12 1.57
C ASP A 191 -1.73 27.63 2.68
N ALA A 192 -1.69 26.91 3.80
CA ALA A 192 -0.78 27.21 4.89
C ALA A 192 0.66 26.95 4.44
N HIS A 193 1.58 27.84 4.84
CA HIS A 193 3.01 27.71 4.57
C HIS A 193 3.75 27.44 5.87
N TRP A 194 4.32 26.24 6.01
CA TRP A 194 5.05 25.83 7.21
C TRP A 194 6.53 25.62 6.92
N PRO A 195 7.45 25.91 7.86
CA PRO A 195 8.82 25.44 7.76
C PRO A 195 8.87 23.91 7.63
N LEU A 196 9.75 23.39 6.78
CA LEU A 196 10.00 21.95 6.60
C LEU A 196 10.28 21.25 7.94
N SER A 197 11.04 21.91 8.82
CA SER A 197 11.35 21.41 10.16
C SER A 197 10.12 21.26 11.06
N THR A 198 9.16 22.18 10.96
CA THR A 198 7.88 22.10 11.69
C THR A 198 7.04 20.93 11.21
N LEU A 199 6.95 20.74 9.89
CA LEU A 199 6.29 19.56 9.31
C LEU A 199 6.95 18.28 9.86
N GLU A 200 8.26 18.14 9.71
CA GLU A 200 8.94 16.90 10.09
C GLU A 200 8.78 16.58 11.59
N HIS A 201 8.93 17.57 12.48
CA HIS A 201 8.74 17.35 13.92
C HIS A 201 7.32 16.88 14.29
N THR A 202 6.29 17.48 13.67
CA THR A 202 4.90 17.10 13.95
C THR A 202 4.51 15.78 13.28
N TRP A 203 5.13 15.47 12.13
CA TRP A 203 4.89 14.26 11.35
C TRP A 203 5.60 13.03 11.92
N ALA A 204 6.80 13.19 12.49
CA ALA A 204 7.60 12.10 13.07
C ALA A 204 6.84 11.29 14.14
N ARG A 205 5.96 11.95 14.90
CA ARG A 205 5.15 11.32 15.96
C ARG A 205 4.09 10.36 15.44
N SER A 206 3.72 10.46 14.16
CA SER A 206 2.86 9.48 13.47
C SER A 206 3.65 8.31 12.86
N GLY A 207 4.99 8.29 13.03
CA GLY A 207 5.87 7.42 12.27
C GLY A 207 5.96 7.80 10.80
N HIS A 208 5.87 9.11 10.50
CA HIS A 208 5.82 9.67 9.15
C HIS A 208 4.74 9.02 8.28
N TRP A 209 3.55 8.82 8.84
CA TRP A 209 2.45 8.24 8.10
C TRP A 209 2.00 9.21 7.01
N ALA A 210 2.06 8.75 5.76
CA ALA A 210 1.56 9.48 4.60
C ALA A 210 0.96 8.54 3.58
N LEU A 211 0.06 9.11 2.80
CA LEU A 211 -0.84 8.45 1.89
C LEU A 211 -0.82 9.24 0.58
N ARG A 212 -0.68 8.51 -0.53
CA ARG A 212 -0.93 9.02 -1.88
C ARG A 212 -2.14 8.32 -2.48
N ALA A 213 -2.82 9.00 -3.40
CA ALA A 213 -3.91 8.44 -4.17
C ALA A 213 -3.90 9.03 -5.58
N CYS A 214 -3.90 8.17 -6.59
CA CYS A 214 -3.90 8.57 -7.99
C CYS A 214 -4.94 7.76 -8.78
N ARG A 215 -5.19 8.16 -10.02
CA ARG A 215 -6.02 7.34 -10.91
C ARG A 215 -5.26 6.05 -11.25
N PRO A 216 -5.96 4.90 -11.40
CA PRO A 216 -5.36 3.62 -11.75
C PRO A 216 -4.43 3.64 -12.98
N GLY A 217 -4.74 4.43 -14.00
CA GLY A 217 -3.90 4.58 -15.20
C GLY A 217 -2.72 5.55 -15.06
N THR A 218 -2.63 6.32 -13.96
CA THR A 218 -1.54 7.28 -13.71
C THR A 218 -0.69 6.79 -12.56
N LEU A 219 0.17 5.80 -12.83
CA LEU A 219 0.98 5.22 -11.77
C LEU A 219 2.00 6.20 -11.20
N PRO A 220 2.21 6.22 -9.87
CA PRO A 220 3.19 7.08 -9.21
C PRO A 220 4.61 6.70 -9.61
N ARG A 221 5.42 7.67 -10.01
CA ARG A 221 6.71 7.44 -10.71
C ARG A 221 7.73 6.67 -9.88
N HIS A 222 7.78 6.93 -8.57
CA HIS A 222 8.78 6.36 -7.67
C HIS A 222 8.11 5.44 -6.66
N THR A 223 7.63 4.29 -7.13
CA THR A 223 7.09 3.23 -6.27
C THR A 223 7.79 1.92 -6.59
N GLU A 224 8.41 1.33 -5.57
CA GLU A 224 9.02 -0.01 -5.66
C GLU A 224 7.96 -1.03 -6.15
N PRO A 225 8.33 -1.99 -7.01
CA PRO A 225 7.39 -2.96 -7.57
C PRO A 225 6.53 -3.67 -6.52
N GLU A 226 7.09 -4.01 -5.36
CA GLU A 226 6.37 -4.71 -4.28
C GLU A 226 5.28 -3.84 -3.65
N ARG A 227 5.52 -2.53 -3.52
CA ARG A 227 4.52 -1.58 -3.01
C ARG A 227 3.44 -1.31 -4.03
N LEU A 228 3.85 -1.16 -5.29
CA LEU A 228 2.88 -1.01 -6.38
C LEU A 228 1.98 -2.25 -6.45
N LEU A 229 2.55 -3.45 -6.36
CA LEU A 229 1.79 -4.69 -6.30
C LEU A 229 0.79 -4.72 -5.14
N ALA A 230 1.21 -4.31 -3.94
CA ALA A 230 0.32 -4.21 -2.78
C ALA A 230 -0.81 -3.18 -2.97
N ASP A 231 -0.55 -2.08 -3.68
CA ASP A 231 -1.56 -1.08 -4.00
C ASP A 231 -2.59 -1.59 -5.00
N VAL A 232 -2.14 -2.25 -6.07
CA VAL A 232 -3.02 -2.81 -7.11
C VAL A 232 -3.87 -3.95 -6.54
N LEU A 233 -3.27 -4.86 -5.77
CA LEU A 233 -4.01 -5.92 -5.07
C LEU A 233 -5.02 -5.34 -4.08
N GLY A 234 -4.67 -4.27 -3.38
CA GLY A 234 -5.57 -3.59 -2.47
C GLY A 234 -6.76 -2.93 -3.17
N LEU A 235 -6.55 -2.38 -4.37
CA LEU A 235 -7.61 -1.86 -5.22
C LEU A 235 -8.53 -2.99 -5.71
N GLU A 236 -7.94 -4.09 -6.18
CA GLU A 236 -8.66 -5.29 -6.62
C GLU A 236 -9.52 -5.88 -5.50
N GLN A 237 -8.97 -6.01 -4.29
CA GLN A 237 -9.72 -6.47 -3.13
C GLN A 237 -10.92 -5.57 -2.81
N ALA A 238 -10.81 -4.26 -3.07
CA ALA A 238 -11.86 -3.30 -2.75
C ALA A 238 -12.99 -3.27 -3.80
N LEU A 239 -12.70 -3.59 -5.06
CA LEU A 239 -13.62 -3.42 -6.19
C LEU A 239 -14.03 -4.71 -6.89
N GLY A 240 -13.27 -5.79 -6.71
CA GLY A 240 -13.36 -7.02 -7.50
C GLY A 240 -12.51 -6.97 -8.78
N SER A 241 -12.03 -8.14 -9.22
CA SER A 241 -11.10 -8.31 -10.35
C SER A 241 -11.63 -7.78 -11.68
N GLU A 242 -12.95 -7.80 -11.86
CA GLU A 242 -13.63 -7.40 -13.11
C GLU A 242 -13.77 -5.88 -13.28
N ALA A 243 -13.50 -5.09 -12.24
CA ALA A 243 -13.70 -3.65 -12.24
C ALA A 243 -12.76 -2.95 -13.26
N PRO A 244 -13.25 -1.97 -14.06
CA PRO A 244 -12.42 -1.27 -15.03
C PRO A 244 -11.17 -0.60 -14.43
N ALA A 245 -11.31 -0.04 -13.22
CA ALA A 245 -10.18 0.55 -12.47
C ALA A 245 -9.08 -0.47 -12.16
N VAL A 246 -9.45 -1.71 -11.84
CA VAL A 246 -8.50 -2.79 -11.53
C VAL A 246 -7.75 -3.21 -12.79
N LEU A 247 -8.46 -3.37 -13.90
CA LEU A 247 -7.83 -3.68 -15.18
C LEU A 247 -6.84 -2.59 -15.62
N GLN A 248 -7.20 -1.32 -15.46
CA GLN A 248 -6.30 -0.19 -15.75
C GLN A 248 -5.05 -0.19 -14.87
N ALA A 249 -5.20 -0.47 -13.56
CA ALA A 249 -4.07 -0.52 -12.64
C ALA A 249 -3.09 -1.66 -12.99
N TRP A 250 -3.61 -2.87 -13.25
CA TRP A 250 -2.78 -4.01 -13.65
C TRP A 250 -2.08 -3.78 -14.99
N ALA A 251 -2.80 -3.26 -15.99
CA ALA A 251 -2.22 -2.95 -17.30
C ALA A 251 -1.07 -1.94 -17.19
N ALA A 252 -1.30 -0.83 -16.48
CA ALA A 252 -0.27 0.18 -16.28
C ALA A 252 0.93 -0.35 -15.48
N ALA A 253 0.69 -1.24 -14.49
CA ALA A 253 1.75 -1.81 -13.67
C ALA A 253 2.62 -2.78 -14.48
N GLN A 254 1.98 -3.61 -15.31
CA GLN A 254 2.68 -4.49 -16.24
C GLN A 254 3.48 -3.68 -17.27
N GLU A 255 2.91 -2.63 -17.84
CA GLU A 255 3.59 -1.80 -18.84
C GLU A 255 4.85 -1.13 -18.27
N ARG A 256 4.76 -0.63 -17.02
CA ARG A 256 5.88 0.02 -16.34
C ARG A 256 6.95 -0.96 -15.87
N HIS A 257 6.55 -2.13 -15.39
CA HIS A 257 7.44 -3.15 -14.82
C HIS A 257 7.27 -4.46 -15.60
N PRO A 258 7.65 -4.48 -16.89
CA PRO A 258 7.42 -5.64 -17.73
C PRO A 258 8.20 -6.84 -17.23
N ASP A 259 9.31 -6.69 -16.52
CA ASP A 259 10.12 -7.76 -15.96
C ASP A 259 9.51 -8.46 -14.73
N VAL A 260 8.50 -7.86 -14.09
CA VAL A 260 7.89 -8.40 -12.87
C VAL A 260 6.71 -9.31 -13.20
N ALA A 261 6.93 -10.63 -13.06
CA ALA A 261 5.96 -11.67 -13.39
C ALA A 261 4.58 -11.50 -12.72
N SER A 262 4.54 -11.03 -11.47
CA SER A 262 3.27 -10.86 -10.73
C SER A 262 2.32 -9.86 -11.38
N PHE A 263 2.81 -8.83 -12.10
CA PHE A 263 1.94 -7.90 -12.80
C PHE A 263 1.28 -8.53 -14.03
N TRP A 264 2.00 -9.40 -14.75
CA TRP A 264 1.41 -10.18 -15.85
C TRP A 264 0.37 -11.18 -15.36
N LEU A 265 0.67 -11.87 -14.24
CA LEU A 265 -0.27 -12.80 -13.62
C LEU A 265 -1.55 -12.08 -13.17
N GLY A 266 -1.42 -10.97 -12.45
CA GLY A 266 -2.57 -10.16 -12.00
C GLY A 266 -3.39 -9.60 -13.17
N TRP A 267 -2.71 -9.08 -14.20
CA TRP A 267 -3.38 -8.56 -15.40
C TRP A 267 -4.14 -9.63 -16.17
N GLY A 268 -3.51 -10.80 -16.40
CA GLY A 268 -4.15 -11.95 -17.04
C GLY A 268 -5.35 -12.46 -16.25
N ASN A 269 -5.25 -12.53 -14.92
CA ASN A 269 -6.36 -12.92 -14.05
C ASN A 269 -7.53 -11.91 -14.12
N ALA A 270 -7.25 -10.60 -14.11
CA ALA A 270 -8.28 -9.57 -14.23
C ALA A 270 -8.99 -9.61 -15.60
N LEU A 271 -8.26 -9.88 -16.69
CA LEU A 271 -8.83 -10.09 -18.03
C LEU A 271 -9.69 -11.36 -18.09
N ALA A 272 -9.19 -12.46 -17.51
CA ALA A 272 -9.90 -13.73 -17.42
C ALA A 272 -11.20 -13.61 -16.60
N ALA A 273 -11.19 -12.84 -15.49
CA ALA A 273 -12.39 -12.55 -14.70
C ALA A 273 -13.48 -11.85 -15.53
N ARG A 274 -13.10 -11.08 -16.54
CA ARG A 274 -14.01 -10.44 -17.50
C ARG A 274 -14.36 -11.31 -18.71
N GLN A 275 -13.87 -12.56 -18.73
CA GLN A 275 -14.01 -13.52 -19.83
C GLN A 275 -13.44 -13.01 -21.16
N ASP A 276 -12.49 -12.07 -21.12
CA ASP A 276 -11.73 -11.64 -22.30
C ASP A 276 -10.59 -12.63 -22.53
N TRP A 277 -10.96 -13.86 -22.95
CA TRP A 277 -10.03 -14.97 -23.12
C TRP A 277 -8.89 -14.67 -24.11
N PRO A 278 -9.13 -14.00 -25.26
CA PRO A 278 -8.04 -13.64 -26.17
C PRO A 278 -7.03 -12.68 -25.52
N ALA A 279 -7.48 -11.63 -24.83
CA ALA A 279 -6.57 -10.70 -24.15
C ALA A 279 -5.86 -11.36 -22.96
N ALA A 280 -6.58 -12.18 -22.17
CA ALA A 280 -6.00 -12.91 -21.06
C ALA A 280 -4.91 -13.89 -21.53
N ALA A 281 -5.16 -14.63 -22.62
CA ALA A 281 -4.16 -15.49 -23.24
C ALA A 281 -2.93 -14.68 -23.68
N GLN A 282 -3.10 -13.48 -24.24
CA GLN A 282 -1.98 -12.62 -24.60
C GLN A 282 -1.16 -12.16 -23.37
N ALA A 283 -1.82 -11.83 -22.27
CA ALA A 283 -1.15 -11.51 -21.01
C ALA A 283 -0.36 -12.73 -20.47
N PHE A 284 -0.96 -13.92 -20.47
CA PHE A 284 -0.27 -15.13 -20.00
C PHE A 284 0.85 -15.59 -20.94
N LYS A 285 0.77 -15.36 -22.26
CA LYS A 285 1.93 -15.49 -23.17
C LYS A 285 3.07 -14.57 -22.75
N GLY A 286 2.75 -13.33 -22.37
CA GLY A 286 3.72 -12.38 -21.80
C GLY A 286 4.36 -12.90 -20.51
N LEU A 287 3.58 -13.51 -19.61
CA LEU A 287 4.08 -14.14 -18.39
C LEU A 287 5.01 -15.32 -18.69
N VAL A 288 4.60 -16.24 -19.56
CA VAL A 288 5.39 -17.42 -19.96
C VAL A 288 6.75 -17.03 -20.53
N ALA A 289 6.81 -15.95 -21.33
CA ALA A 289 8.07 -15.45 -21.89
C ALA A 289 9.08 -14.96 -20.83
N ARG A 290 8.62 -14.71 -19.61
CA ARG A 290 9.42 -14.18 -18.48
C ARG A 290 9.66 -15.22 -17.40
N GLN A 291 8.69 -16.11 -17.21
CA GLN A 291 8.73 -17.14 -16.20
C GLN A 291 8.13 -18.44 -16.77
N ASP A 292 9.01 -19.41 -17.04
CA ASP A 292 8.64 -20.78 -17.39
C ASP A 292 8.17 -21.52 -16.12
N SER A 293 6.91 -21.33 -15.73
CA SER A 293 6.30 -21.92 -14.52
C SER A 293 5.00 -22.67 -14.81
N ALA A 294 4.65 -23.62 -13.93
CA ALA A 294 3.41 -24.39 -14.05
C ALA A 294 2.18 -23.47 -14.02
N VAL A 295 2.18 -22.46 -13.16
CA VAL A 295 1.08 -21.47 -13.06
C VAL A 295 0.92 -20.65 -14.33
N ALA A 296 2.01 -20.22 -14.97
CA ALA A 296 1.96 -19.44 -16.20
C ALA A 296 1.35 -20.26 -17.33
N TRP A 297 1.86 -21.47 -17.54
CA TRP A 297 1.37 -22.38 -18.57
C TRP A 297 -0.05 -22.87 -18.32
N ASN A 298 -0.42 -23.15 -17.07
CA ASN A 298 -1.77 -23.58 -16.72
C ASN A 298 -2.81 -22.49 -17.00
N ASN A 299 -2.52 -21.24 -16.63
CA ASN A 299 -3.42 -20.12 -16.93
C ASN A 299 -3.53 -19.85 -18.43
N LEU A 300 -2.43 -19.99 -19.18
CA LEU A 300 -2.47 -19.89 -20.64
C LEU A 300 -3.32 -21.01 -21.25
N ALA A 301 -3.16 -22.25 -20.79
CA ALA A 301 -3.96 -23.40 -21.21
C ALA A 301 -5.44 -23.20 -20.94
N TRP A 302 -5.77 -22.71 -19.75
CA TRP A 302 -7.15 -22.37 -19.37
C TRP A 302 -7.74 -21.33 -20.31
N CYS A 303 -7.01 -20.24 -20.62
CA CYS A 303 -7.51 -19.21 -21.54
C CYS A 303 -7.74 -19.75 -22.95
N HIS A 304 -6.81 -20.55 -23.48
CA HIS A 304 -6.99 -21.21 -24.79
C HIS A 304 -8.21 -22.14 -24.80
N LEU A 305 -8.41 -22.92 -23.72
CA LEU A 305 -9.58 -23.79 -23.58
C LEU A 305 -10.89 -22.99 -23.62
N GLN A 306 -10.97 -21.90 -22.86
CA GLN A 306 -12.17 -21.05 -22.84
C GLN A 306 -12.41 -20.31 -24.16
N ALA A 307 -11.35 -20.04 -24.93
CA ALA A 307 -11.44 -19.50 -26.29
C ALA A 307 -11.82 -20.56 -27.36
N GLY A 308 -11.92 -21.85 -27.00
CA GLY A 308 -12.18 -22.94 -27.93
C GLY A 308 -10.96 -23.41 -28.72
N GLU A 309 -9.77 -22.91 -28.39
CA GLU A 309 -8.50 -23.22 -29.06
C GLU A 309 -7.88 -24.50 -28.48
N LEU A 310 -8.56 -25.64 -28.69
CA LEU A 310 -8.24 -26.91 -28.00
C LEU A 310 -6.80 -27.39 -28.19
N GLU A 311 -6.24 -27.26 -29.40
CA GLU A 311 -4.85 -27.67 -29.67
C GLU A 311 -3.84 -26.80 -28.90
N ALA A 312 -4.06 -25.49 -28.87
CA ALA A 312 -3.20 -24.57 -28.12
C ALA A 312 -3.33 -24.80 -26.61
N ALA A 313 -4.54 -25.10 -26.12
CA ALA A 313 -4.78 -25.46 -24.73
C ALA A 313 -4.02 -26.72 -24.33
N GLU A 314 -4.03 -27.76 -25.16
CA GLU A 314 -3.30 -29.01 -24.93
C GLU A 314 -1.78 -28.79 -24.88
N GLN A 315 -1.24 -28.02 -25.82
CA GLN A 315 0.19 -27.69 -25.86
C GLN A 315 0.63 -26.95 -24.58
N ALA A 316 -0.12 -25.92 -24.18
CA ALA A 316 0.18 -25.17 -22.95
C ALA A 316 0.03 -26.05 -21.70
N LEU A 317 -1.01 -26.90 -21.63
CA LEU A 317 -1.23 -27.81 -20.51
C LEU A 317 -0.09 -28.83 -20.36
N SER A 318 0.41 -29.37 -21.47
CA SER A 318 1.56 -30.28 -21.47
C SER A 318 2.81 -29.62 -20.87
N ARG A 319 3.05 -28.34 -21.20
CA ARG A 319 4.14 -27.55 -20.60
C ARG A 319 3.91 -27.36 -19.09
N ALA A 320 2.68 -27.06 -18.66
CA ALA A 320 2.34 -26.96 -17.24
C ALA A 320 2.61 -28.28 -16.48
N GLN A 321 2.24 -29.42 -17.06
CA GLN A 321 2.48 -30.75 -16.48
C GLN A 321 3.97 -31.06 -16.34
N GLN A 322 4.80 -30.70 -17.33
CA GLN A 322 6.26 -30.88 -17.27
C GLN A 322 6.88 -30.11 -16.09
N ARG A 323 6.31 -28.96 -15.73
CA ARG A 323 6.79 -28.13 -14.61
C ARG A 323 6.43 -28.68 -13.23
N LEU A 324 5.43 -29.57 -13.12
CA LEU A 324 4.94 -30.08 -11.83
C LEU A 324 6.00 -30.82 -11.00
N ALA A 325 7.02 -31.42 -11.63
CA ALA A 325 8.10 -32.07 -10.91
C ALA A 325 8.84 -31.12 -9.94
N GLY A 326 9.00 -29.85 -10.33
CA GLY A 326 9.58 -28.81 -9.47
C GLY A 326 8.53 -27.95 -8.73
N GLU A 327 7.27 -28.03 -9.14
CA GLU A 327 6.20 -27.14 -8.67
C GLU A 327 4.92 -27.93 -8.28
N PRO A 328 5.02 -28.91 -7.36
CA PRO A 328 3.92 -29.86 -7.08
C PRO A 328 2.69 -29.21 -6.45
N HIS A 329 2.82 -28.01 -5.87
CA HIS A 329 1.71 -27.26 -5.29
C HIS A 329 0.68 -26.81 -6.35
N TRP A 330 1.03 -26.81 -7.64
CA TRP A 330 0.10 -26.53 -8.75
C TRP A 330 -0.59 -27.78 -9.31
N ALA A 331 -0.29 -28.99 -8.82
CA ALA A 331 -0.79 -30.23 -9.40
C ALA A 331 -2.33 -30.30 -9.45
N ALA A 332 -3.01 -29.82 -8.41
CA ALA A 332 -4.46 -29.78 -8.37
C ALA A 332 -5.04 -28.87 -9.46
N ALA A 333 -4.51 -27.64 -9.59
CA ALA A 333 -4.97 -26.68 -10.59
C ALA A 333 -4.72 -27.19 -12.02
N VAL A 334 -3.57 -27.84 -12.27
CA VAL A 334 -3.27 -28.45 -13.57
C VAL A 334 -4.21 -29.62 -13.89
N ALA A 335 -4.52 -30.45 -12.90
CA ALA A 335 -5.47 -31.56 -13.05
C ALA A 335 -6.90 -31.07 -13.36
N ASP A 336 -7.31 -29.94 -12.77
CA ASP A 336 -8.63 -29.35 -13.05
C ASP A 336 -8.71 -28.82 -14.49
N THR A 337 -7.68 -28.13 -14.98
CA THR A 337 -7.61 -27.72 -16.40
C THR A 337 -7.60 -28.93 -17.34
N GLN A 338 -6.87 -29.99 -16.99
CA GLN A 338 -6.87 -31.23 -17.78
C GLN A 338 -8.27 -31.85 -17.88
N ARG A 339 -8.98 -31.98 -16.76
CA ARG A 339 -10.34 -32.52 -16.74
C ARG A 339 -11.29 -31.67 -17.59
N ALA A 340 -11.17 -30.34 -17.50
CA ALA A 340 -11.98 -29.43 -18.30
C ALA A 340 -11.70 -29.59 -19.81
N LEU A 341 -10.44 -29.75 -20.20
CA LEU A 341 -10.04 -29.99 -21.59
C LEU A 341 -10.58 -31.33 -22.11
N GLU A 342 -10.51 -32.40 -21.32
CA GLU A 342 -11.04 -33.72 -21.67
C GLU A 342 -12.56 -33.67 -21.92
N LEU A 343 -13.31 -32.92 -21.12
CA LEU A 343 -14.75 -32.72 -21.29
C LEU A 343 -15.10 -31.88 -22.52
N ALA A 344 -14.23 -30.95 -22.92
CA ALA A 344 -14.43 -30.11 -24.09
C ALA A 344 -14.12 -30.81 -25.41
N ARG A 345 -13.42 -31.96 -25.38
CA ARG A 345 -13.12 -32.73 -26.59
C ARG A 345 -14.41 -33.31 -27.18
N PRO A 346 -14.66 -33.12 -28.48
CA PRO A 346 -15.76 -33.81 -29.13
C PRO A 346 -15.53 -35.33 -28.99
N THR A 347 -16.55 -36.05 -28.52
CA THR A 347 -16.53 -37.51 -28.52
C THR A 347 -16.29 -37.96 -29.96
N PRO A 348 -15.32 -38.84 -30.24
CA PRO A 348 -15.10 -39.31 -31.59
C PRO A 348 -16.41 -39.90 -32.12
N ALA A 349 -16.97 -39.28 -33.16
CA ALA A 349 -18.20 -39.70 -33.78
C ALA A 349 -18.01 -41.13 -34.30
N GLY A 350 -18.65 -42.09 -33.63
CA GLY A 350 -18.84 -43.45 -34.10
C GLY A 350 -17.57 -44.15 -34.58
N ALA A 351 -16.95 -44.94 -33.69
CA ALA A 351 -16.51 -46.26 -34.13
C ALA A 351 -17.76 -46.95 -34.69
N ALA A 352 -17.96 -46.84 -36.01
CA ALA A 352 -19.02 -47.52 -36.72
C ALA A 352 -19.01 -48.97 -36.27
N ARG A 353 -20.06 -49.38 -35.57
CA ARG A 353 -20.35 -50.80 -35.36
C ARG A 353 -20.44 -51.38 -36.76
N GLY A 354 -19.38 -52.02 -37.21
CA GLY A 354 -19.38 -52.77 -38.46
C GLY A 354 -20.58 -53.70 -38.45
N PRO A 355 -21.29 -53.88 -39.58
CA PRO A 355 -22.45 -54.74 -39.62
C PRO A 355 -22.01 -56.13 -39.15
N ALA A 356 -22.70 -56.65 -38.14
CA ALA A 356 -22.57 -58.04 -37.75
C ALA A 356 -22.90 -58.88 -38.97
N VAL A 357 -21.88 -59.47 -39.59
CA VAL A 357 -22.05 -60.46 -40.64
C VAL A 357 -22.62 -61.70 -39.94
N ALA A 358 -23.94 -61.86 -40.03
CA ALA A 358 -24.57 -63.13 -39.81
C ALA A 358 -24.24 -64.02 -41.02
N ARG A 359 -23.43 -65.05 -40.80
CA ARG A 359 -23.45 -66.31 -41.53
C ARG A 359 -22.72 -67.40 -40.78
#